data_AF-A0A962IT38-F1
#
_entry.id   AF-A0A962IT38-F1
#
_cell.length_a   1.000
_cell.length_b   1.000
_cell.length_c   1.000
_cell.angle_alpha   90.00
_cell.angle_beta   90.00
_cell.angle_gamma   90.00
#
_symmetry.space_group_name_H-M   'P 1'
#
loop_
_entity.id
_entity.type
_entity.pdbx_description
1 polymer ?
#
loop_
_entity_poly.entity_id
_entity_poly.type
_entity_poly.pdbx_seq_one_letter_code
_entity_poly.pdbx_strand_id
1 'polypeptide(L)'
;MLQQSEKTIEFPGQYSPEAIRVRDALIQAGLETPMAENNLDRQQKKQVIRRAMTEVMQALGLDLTDDSLMESPERIAKMYVDEIFSGLDYRNFPKITAIDNKMGADEMVRVREIDLTSTCEHHFITIDGFASVAYIPA
;
A
#
# COMPACT_ATOMS: atom_id res chain seq x y z
N MET A 1 15.57 -23.09 33.54
CA MET A 1 15.70 -22.04 32.52
C MET A 1 14.67 -22.36 31.45
N LEU A 2 13.50 -21.74 31.54
CA LEU A 2 12.37 -22.03 30.65
C LEU A 2 12.66 -21.39 29.28
N GLN A 3 12.86 -22.21 28.26
CA GLN A 3 12.85 -21.76 26.86
C GLN A 3 11.44 -21.27 26.55
N GLN A 4 11.28 -19.95 26.43
CA GLN A 4 10.06 -19.37 25.88
C GLN A 4 10.07 -19.65 24.39
N SER A 5 9.06 -20.41 23.94
CA SER A 5 8.77 -20.62 22.55
C SER A 5 8.41 -19.28 21.89
N GLU A 6 9.15 -18.91 20.85
CA GLU A 6 8.72 -17.88 19.92
C GLU A 6 7.42 -18.36 19.28
N LYS A 7 6.30 -17.77 19.70
CA LYS A 7 5.02 -17.96 19.02
C LYS A 7 5.08 -17.19 17.70
N THR A 8 5.43 -17.90 16.63
CA THR A 8 5.21 -17.42 15.26
C THR A 8 3.72 -17.16 15.09
N ILE A 9 3.36 -15.88 14.94
CA ILE A 9 1.98 -15.48 14.66
C ILE A 9 1.72 -15.75 13.17
N GLU A 10 0.97 -16.81 12.87
CA GLU A 10 0.52 -17.09 11.51
C GLU A 10 -0.72 -16.23 11.18
N PHE A 11 -0.60 -15.39 10.16
CA PHE A 11 -1.70 -14.62 9.58
C PHE A 11 -2.18 -15.26 8.27
N PRO A 12 -3.49 -15.25 7.98
CA PRO A 12 -4.02 -15.87 6.77
C PRO A 12 -3.63 -15.04 5.52
N GLY A 13 -2.72 -15.61 4.73
CA GLY A 13 -2.10 -15.04 3.54
C GLY A 13 -0.64 -14.64 3.79
N GLN A 14 0.29 -15.58 3.69
CA GLN A 14 1.70 -15.36 4.02
C GLN A 14 2.33 -14.36 3.04
N TYR A 15 3.01 -13.33 3.57
CA TYR A 15 3.84 -12.43 2.76
C TYR A 15 4.91 -13.24 2.01
N SER A 16 5.29 -12.81 0.80
CA SER A 16 6.40 -13.45 0.09
C SER A 16 7.73 -13.26 0.85
N PRO A 17 8.73 -14.13 0.67
CA PRO A 17 10.05 -13.94 1.28
C PRO A 17 10.67 -12.58 0.92
N GLU A 18 10.44 -12.07 -0.29
CA GLU A 18 10.87 -10.75 -0.74
C GLU A 18 10.16 -9.64 0.04
N ALA A 19 8.84 -9.74 0.19
CA ALA A 19 8.05 -8.76 0.95
C ALA A 19 8.52 -8.65 2.40
N ILE A 20 8.79 -9.80 3.05
CA ILE A 20 9.33 -9.84 4.42
C ILE A 20 10.69 -9.15 4.47
N ARG A 21 11.62 -9.49 3.57
CA ARG A 21 12.96 -8.90 3.53
C ARG A 21 12.92 -7.38 3.35
N VAL A 22 12.09 -6.88 2.45
CA VAL A 22 11.97 -5.44 2.19
C VAL A 22 11.35 -4.72 3.38
N ARG A 23 10.24 -5.23 3.91
CA ARG A 23 9.58 -4.66 5.10
C ARG A 23 10.54 -4.55 6.28
N ASP A 24 11.22 -5.65 6.60
CA ASP A 24 12.08 -5.71 7.79
C ASP A 24 13.28 -4.75 7.63
N ALA A 25 13.83 -4.62 6.41
CA ALA A 25 14.86 -3.63 6.11
C ALA A 25 14.36 -2.18 6.27
N LEU A 26 13.15 -1.86 5.82
CA LEU A 26 12.54 -0.53 5.97
C LEU A 26 12.27 -0.19 7.44
N ILE A 27 11.76 -1.15 8.21
CA ILE A 27 11.55 -1.01 9.66
C ILE A 27 12.89 -0.76 10.36
N GLN A 28 13.91 -1.57 10.07
CA GLN A 28 15.23 -1.41 10.66
C GLN A 28 15.86 -0.04 10.33
N ALA A 29 15.61 0.48 9.13
CA ALA A 29 16.07 1.79 8.71
C ALA A 29 15.22 2.97 9.22
N GLY A 30 14.06 2.72 9.85
CA GLY A 30 13.11 3.76 10.25
C GLY A 30 12.43 4.48 9.09
N LEU A 31 12.30 3.79 7.94
CA LEU A 31 11.71 4.31 6.70
C LEU A 31 10.32 3.74 6.38
N GLU A 32 9.81 2.82 7.21
CA GLU A 32 8.48 2.27 7.04
C GLU A 32 7.40 3.34 7.23
N THR A 33 6.30 3.23 6.47
CA THR A 33 5.17 4.15 6.62
C THR A 33 4.61 4.05 8.05
N PRO A 34 4.30 5.16 8.75
CA PRO A 34 3.80 5.12 10.12
C PRO A 34 2.43 4.43 10.24
N MET A 35 2.42 3.14 10.55
CA MET A 35 1.22 2.31 10.64
C MET A 35 0.91 1.92 12.10
N ALA A 36 -0.38 1.85 12.43
CA ALA A 36 -0.88 1.34 13.70
C ALA A 36 -1.90 0.21 13.47
N GLU A 37 -1.89 -0.80 14.34
CA GLU A 37 -2.88 -1.87 14.30
C GLU A 37 -4.26 -1.36 14.72
N ASN A 38 -5.29 -1.70 13.95
CA ASN A 38 -6.68 -1.36 14.25
C ASN A 38 -7.64 -2.55 14.29
N ASN A 39 -7.13 -3.78 14.07
CA ASN A 39 -7.90 -5.04 14.13
C ASN A 39 -9.16 -5.09 13.25
N LEU A 40 -9.23 -4.24 12.22
CA LEU A 40 -10.33 -4.26 11.25
C LEU A 40 -9.97 -5.13 10.05
N ASP A 41 -10.90 -6.00 9.66
CA ASP A 41 -10.82 -6.68 8.36
C ASP A 41 -11.11 -5.71 7.20
N ARG A 42 -10.90 -6.20 5.97
CA ARG A 42 -11.08 -5.39 4.74
C ARG A 42 -12.50 -4.83 4.59
N GLN A 43 -13.53 -5.61 4.93
CA GLN A 43 -14.92 -5.17 4.80
C GLN A 43 -15.30 -4.20 5.91
N GLN A 44 -14.84 -4.44 7.14
CA GLN A 44 -15.01 -3.53 8.27
C GLN A 44 -14.38 -2.16 7.99
N LYS A 45 -13.16 -2.13 7.42
CA LYS A 45 -12.52 -0.87 6.99
C LYS A 45 -13.38 -0.09 5.99
N LYS A 46 -13.89 -0.76 4.94
CA LYS A 46 -14.77 -0.12 3.96
C LYS A 46 -16.05 0.42 4.59
N GLN A 47 -16.69 -0.35 5.48
CA GLN A 47 -17.90 0.09 6.17
C GLN A 47 -17.65 1.33 7.04
N VAL A 48 -16.54 1.36 7.78
CA VAL A 48 -16.18 2.50 8.63
C VAL A 48 -15.90 3.75 7.77
N ILE A 49 -15.10 3.61 6.71
CA ILE A 49 -14.74 4.72 5.81
C ILE A 49 -15.98 5.23 5.08
N ARG A 50 -16.82 4.34 4.54
CA ARG A 50 -18.08 4.70 3.88
C ARG A 50 -18.94 5.57 4.79
N ARG A 51 -19.17 5.15 6.03
CA ARG A 51 -19.96 5.91 7.00
C ARG A 51 -19.36 7.31 7.23
N ALA A 52 -18.05 7.39 7.46
CA ALA A 52 -17.37 8.67 7.64
C ALA A 52 -17.51 9.58 6.40
N MET A 53 -17.39 9.02 5.19
CA MET A 53 -17.56 9.80 3.96
C MET A 53 -19.00 10.22 3.72
N THR A 54 -20.00 9.43 4.11
CA THR A 54 -21.40 9.86 4.14
C THR A 54 -21.57 11.09 5.03
N GLU A 55 -21.02 11.07 6.25
CA GLU A 55 -21.10 12.19 7.19
C GLU A 55 -20.38 13.43 6.65
N VAL A 56 -19.19 13.27 6.04
CA VAL A 56 -18.45 14.37 5.40
C VAL A 56 -19.28 15.01 4.27
N MET A 57 -19.84 14.19 3.37
CA MET A 57 -20.64 14.70 2.26
C MET A 57 -21.90 15.44 2.72
N GLN A 58 -22.58 14.92 3.76
CA GLN A 58 -23.72 15.60 4.37
C GLN A 58 -23.32 16.92 5.03
N ALA A 59 -22.17 16.96 5.71
CA ALA A 59 -21.64 18.19 6.32
C ALA A 59 -21.30 19.26 5.27
N LEU A 60 -20.93 18.85 4.05
CA LEU A 60 -20.75 19.75 2.90
C LEU A 60 -22.07 20.21 2.27
N GLY A 61 -23.22 19.71 2.71
CA GLY A 61 -24.54 20.04 2.17
C GLY A 61 -24.88 19.34 0.86
N LEU A 62 -24.20 18.23 0.53
CA LEU A 62 -24.48 17.46 -0.67
C LEU A 62 -25.74 16.60 -0.51
N ASP A 63 -26.61 16.60 -1.52
CA ASP A 63 -27.81 15.76 -1.56
C ASP A 63 -27.44 14.33 -1.96
N LEU A 64 -27.44 13.41 -0.98
CA LEU A 64 -27.15 11.99 -1.23
C LEU A 64 -28.35 11.20 -1.76
N THR A 65 -29.48 11.84 -2.04
CA THR A 65 -30.59 11.23 -2.79
C THR A 65 -30.41 11.33 -4.30
N ASP A 66 -29.50 12.20 -4.76
CA ASP A 66 -29.07 12.30 -6.14
C ASP A 66 -28.35 11.02 -6.59
N ASP A 67 -28.70 10.52 -7.77
CA ASP A 67 -28.22 9.25 -8.31
C ASP A 67 -26.71 9.25 -8.60
N SER A 68 -26.14 10.41 -8.95
CA SER A 68 -24.69 10.56 -9.14
C SER A 68 -23.92 10.47 -7.82
N LEU A 69 -24.51 10.93 -6.71
CA LEU A 69 -23.83 11.06 -5.42
C LEU A 69 -24.08 9.92 -4.44
N MET A 70 -25.21 9.21 -4.54
CA MET A 70 -25.62 8.20 -3.53
C MET A 70 -24.57 7.10 -3.31
N GLU A 71 -23.84 6.70 -4.36
CA GLU A 71 -22.80 5.67 -4.30
C GLU A 71 -21.37 6.24 -4.08
N SER A 72 -21.19 7.57 -4.01
CA SER A 72 -19.87 8.19 -3.80
C SER A 72 -19.17 7.72 -2.52
N PRO A 73 -19.84 7.61 -1.35
CA PRO A 73 -19.19 7.11 -0.14
C PRO A 73 -18.63 5.69 -0.27
N GLU A 74 -19.36 4.81 -0.98
CA GLU A 74 -18.91 3.44 -1.26
C GLU A 74 -17.70 3.44 -2.21
N ARG A 75 -17.74 4.25 -3.28
CA ARG A 75 -16.61 4.40 -4.22
C ARG A 75 -15.34 4.87 -3.51
N ILE A 76 -15.44 5.86 -2.61
CA ILE A 76 -14.28 6.36 -1.86
C ILE A 76 -13.75 5.29 -0.90
N ALA A 77 -14.64 4.58 -0.20
CA ALA A 77 -14.24 3.48 0.68
C ALA A 77 -13.51 2.37 -0.06
N LYS A 78 -14.03 1.96 -1.23
CA LYS A 78 -13.37 1.00 -2.12
C LYS A 78 -12.01 1.52 -2.59
N MET A 79 -11.94 2.77 -3.06
CA MET A 79 -10.71 3.39 -3.55
C MET A 79 -9.61 3.39 -2.47
N TYR A 80 -9.93 3.77 -1.25
CA TYR A 80 -8.96 3.80 -0.16
C TYR A 80 -8.50 2.41 0.26
N VAL A 81 -9.39 1.42 0.34
CA VAL A 81 -9.04 0.10 0.88
C VAL A 81 -8.43 -0.82 -0.18
N ASP A 82 -8.93 -0.76 -1.41
CA ASP A 82 -8.63 -1.73 -2.46
C ASP A 82 -7.74 -1.16 -3.59
N GLU A 83 -7.54 0.16 -3.67
CA GLU A 83 -6.86 0.80 -4.81
C GLU A 83 -5.65 1.66 -4.38
N ILE A 84 -5.84 2.94 -4.05
CA ILE A 84 -4.75 3.93 -3.98
C ILE A 84 -3.81 3.73 -2.79
N PHE A 85 -4.27 3.05 -1.73
CA PHE A 85 -3.44 2.67 -0.57
C PHE A 85 -3.17 1.17 -0.50
N SER A 86 -3.35 0.44 -1.61
CA SER A 86 -3.07 -1.00 -1.69
C SER A 86 -1.62 -1.36 -1.30
N GLY A 87 -0.68 -0.45 -1.50
CA GLY A 87 0.73 -0.61 -1.09
C GLY A 87 0.98 -0.70 0.42
N LEU A 88 0.01 -0.31 1.27
CA LEU A 88 0.10 -0.47 2.72
C LEU A 88 -0.04 -1.94 3.19
N ASP A 89 -0.47 -2.83 2.29
CA ASP A 89 -0.62 -4.25 2.55
C ASP A 89 0.45 -5.05 1.78
N TYR A 90 1.43 -5.59 2.49
CA TYR A 90 2.53 -6.36 1.91
C TYR A 90 2.08 -7.65 1.19
N ARG A 91 0.81 -8.07 1.28
CA ARG A 91 0.26 -9.11 0.39
C ARG A 91 0.18 -8.67 -1.06
N ASN A 92 0.16 -7.36 -1.33
CA ASN A 92 0.19 -6.78 -2.67
C ASN A 92 1.61 -6.55 -3.20
N PHE A 93 2.64 -6.95 -2.45
CA PHE A 93 4.03 -6.81 -2.89
C PHE A 93 4.26 -7.60 -4.20
N PRO A 94 4.96 -7.04 -5.20
CA PRO A 94 5.08 -7.67 -6.50
C PRO A 94 5.90 -8.97 -6.43
N LYS A 95 5.56 -9.93 -7.28
CA LYS A 95 6.40 -11.12 -7.50
C LYS A 95 7.71 -10.69 -8.17
N ILE A 96 8.82 -10.83 -7.45
CA ILE A 96 10.14 -10.50 -7.98
C ILE A 96 10.67 -11.66 -8.83
N THR A 97 11.31 -11.32 -9.94
CA THR A 97 12.03 -12.26 -10.80
C THR A 97 13.42 -11.69 -11.08
N ALA A 98 14.44 -12.53 -10.95
CA ALA A 98 15.82 -12.20 -11.27
C ALA A 98 16.44 -13.35 -12.08
N ILE A 99 17.47 -13.03 -12.86
CA ILE A 99 18.27 -13.99 -13.61
C ILE A 99 19.75 -13.79 -13.26
N ASP A 100 20.54 -14.86 -13.37
CA ASP A 100 21.99 -14.76 -13.17
C ASP A 100 22.62 -13.79 -14.19
N ASN A 101 23.52 -12.93 -13.72
CA ASN A 101 24.30 -12.02 -14.57
C ASN A 101 25.42 -12.75 -15.34
N LYS A 102 25.05 -13.72 -16.19
CA LYS A 102 25.99 -14.51 -16.99
C LYS A 102 26.74 -13.68 -18.05
N MET A 103 26.18 -12.54 -18.42
CA MET A 103 26.79 -11.61 -19.38
C MET A 103 27.92 -10.79 -18.76
N GLY A 104 28.07 -10.81 -17.43
CA GLY A 104 29.05 -9.99 -16.73
C GLY A 104 28.79 -8.50 -16.91
N ALA A 105 27.52 -8.09 -16.96
CA ALA A 105 27.18 -6.67 -17.08
C ALA A 105 27.61 -5.94 -15.82
N ASP A 106 28.50 -4.97 -15.98
CA ASP A 106 29.09 -4.12 -14.93
C ASP A 106 28.75 -2.63 -15.14
N GLU A 107 27.97 -2.32 -16.17
CA GLU A 107 27.46 -0.99 -16.48
C GLU A 107 26.04 -0.78 -15.95
N MET A 108 25.65 0.49 -15.84
CA MET A 108 24.33 0.89 -15.33
C MET A 108 23.19 0.45 -16.26
N VAL A 109 22.19 -0.24 -15.68
CA VAL A 109 20.88 -0.43 -16.29
C VAL A 109 19.94 0.64 -15.75
N ARG A 110 19.22 1.33 -16.63
CA ARG A 110 18.30 2.41 -16.26
C ARG A 110 16.95 2.26 -16.92
N VAL A 111 15.90 2.39 -16.12
CA VAL A 111 14.52 2.57 -16.58
C VAL A 111 14.10 4.01 -16.25
N ARG A 112 13.54 4.71 -17.22
CA ARG A 112 13.12 6.12 -17.11
C ARG A 112 11.63 6.23 -17.34
N GLU A 113 11.07 7.36 -16.89
CA GLU A 113 9.68 7.72 -17.16
C GLU A 113 8.70 6.62 -16.73
N ILE A 114 8.96 6.04 -15.55
CA ILE A 114 8.03 5.12 -14.92
C ILE A 114 6.87 5.95 -14.37
N ASP A 115 5.66 5.68 -14.83
CA ASP A 115 4.45 6.33 -14.33
C ASP A 115 4.34 6.15 -12.81
N LEU A 116 4.20 7.26 -12.09
CA LEU A 116 4.06 7.28 -10.64
C LEU A 116 2.82 8.08 -10.27
N THR A 117 1.84 7.38 -9.70
CA THR A 117 0.68 7.99 -9.07
C THR A 117 0.70 7.66 -7.58
N SER A 118 0.60 8.69 -6.75
CA SER A 118 0.60 8.56 -5.28
C SER A 118 -0.40 9.53 -4.66
N THR A 119 -0.38 9.67 -3.34
CA THR A 119 -1.29 10.53 -2.59
C THR A 119 -0.52 11.16 -1.44
N CYS A 120 -0.54 12.49 -1.33
CA CYS A 120 0.18 13.16 -0.25
C CYS A 120 -0.53 12.94 1.09
N GLU A 121 0.19 12.49 2.11
CA GLU A 121 -0.38 12.15 3.42
C GLU A 121 -0.96 13.34 4.19
N HIS A 122 -0.55 14.57 3.87
CA HIS A 122 -1.03 15.76 4.56
C HIS A 122 -2.44 16.21 4.12
N HIS A 123 -2.81 15.96 2.86
CA HIS A 123 -4.06 16.47 2.29
C HIS A 123 -4.89 15.39 1.58
N PHE A 124 -4.34 14.20 1.38
CA PHE A 124 -4.97 13.08 0.69
C PHE A 124 -5.39 13.43 -0.74
N ILE A 125 -4.59 14.25 -1.42
CA ILE A 125 -4.73 14.59 -2.84
C ILE A 125 -3.67 13.89 -3.68
N THR A 126 -3.95 13.76 -4.98
CA THR A 126 -3.10 13.09 -5.95
C THR A 126 -1.71 13.72 -6.05
N ILE A 127 -0.69 12.86 -6.03
CA ILE A 127 0.66 13.15 -6.53
C ILE A 127 0.76 12.47 -7.88
N ASP A 128 1.11 13.23 -8.91
CA ASP A 128 1.27 12.75 -10.29
C ASP A 128 2.69 13.07 -10.78
N GLY A 129 3.36 12.10 -11.40
CA GLY A 129 4.71 12.30 -11.90
C GLY A 129 5.38 11.05 -12.44
N PHE A 130 6.70 11.14 -12.58
CA PHE A 130 7.53 10.08 -13.15
C PHE A 130 8.72 9.76 -12.25
N ALA A 131 9.08 8.48 -12.17
CA ALA A 131 10.30 8.01 -11.55
C ALA A 131 11.35 7.58 -12.59
N SER A 132 12.63 7.69 -12.22
CA SER A 132 13.74 7.07 -12.94
C SER A 132 14.53 6.22 -11.96
N VAL A 133 14.71 4.93 -12.27
CA VAL A 133 15.45 3.98 -11.42
C VAL A 133 16.63 3.45 -12.21
N ALA A 134 17.80 3.41 -11.59
CA ALA A 134 19.00 2.85 -12.17
C ALA A 134 19.74 1.99 -11.13
N TYR A 135 20.35 0.90 -11.60
CA TYR A 135 21.18 0.02 -10.78
C TYR A 135 22.31 -0.57 -11.63
N ILE A 136 23.37 -1.03 -10.96
CA ILE A 136 24.45 -1.82 -11.58
C ILE A 136 24.19 -3.28 -11.20
N PRO A 137 24.04 -4.20 -12.16
CA PRO A 137 23.87 -5.62 -11.86
C PRO A 137 25.06 -6.18 -11.05
N ALA A 138 24.77 -7.03 -10.05
CA ALA A 138 25.74 -7.66 -9.17
C ALA A 138 25.49 -9.18 -9.07
#